data_AF-A0A0W7TH54-F1
#
_entry.id   AF-A0A0W7TH54-F1
#
_cell.length_a   1.000
_cell.length_b   1.000
_cell.length_c   1.000
_cell.angle_alpha   90.00
_cell.angle_beta   90.00
_cell.angle_gamma   90.00
#
_symmetry.space_group_name_H-M   'P 1'
#
loop_
_entity.id
_entity.type
_entity.pdbx_description
1 polymer ?
#
loop_
_entity_poly.entity_id
_entity_poly.type
_entity_poly.pdbx_seq_one_letter_code
_entity_poly.pdbx_strand_id
1 'polypeptide(L)'
;MTLRSRTCERLALTDEGYDNYVRSTAGRVAFNCTLIIPVMAAFLLICDVMGDNSYDFDISVWVYAAILCVSAALSYAVYLWSYDRSYTDVYRESANVRTAIAERLRKLPMPFFEKKDPTDITERIIGDVTQQEQAMSEWFPLMASAMIFVGAMSVAILLFNPLLGAAALWPVPISIAMVFLSKRVQNKYNGRKSKALLEVNEGIQEYLENLCDLRTNGAGEDYLAG
;
A
#
# COMPACT_ATOMS: atom_id res chain seq x y z
N MET A 1 -18.36 22.58 4.97
CA MET A 1 -17.94 21.17 4.80
C MET A 1 -16.49 21.05 5.23
N THR A 2 -16.19 20.29 6.28
CA THR A 2 -14.83 20.17 6.84
C THR A 2 -13.98 19.20 5.99
N LEU A 3 -12.65 19.34 6.02
CA LEU A 3 -11.74 18.44 5.31
C LEU A 3 -11.96 16.96 5.68
N ARG A 4 -12.32 16.69 6.94
CA ARG A 4 -12.71 15.36 7.45
C ARG A 4 -13.88 14.77 6.67
N SER A 5 -14.97 15.53 6.48
CA SER A 5 -16.18 15.00 5.82
C SER A 5 -15.95 14.65 4.36
N ARG A 6 -15.13 15.43 3.63
CA ARG A 6 -14.79 15.15 2.22
C ARG A 6 -13.93 13.90 2.06
N THR A 7 -13.01 13.67 2.99
CA THR A 7 -12.10 12.51 2.93
C THR A 7 -12.83 11.23 3.30
N CYS A 8 -13.70 11.26 4.33
CA CYS A 8 -14.57 10.12 4.65
C CYS A 8 -15.51 9.76 3.50
N GLU A 9 -16.07 10.76 2.81
CA GLU A 9 -16.97 10.53 1.66
C GLU A 9 -16.23 9.95 0.44
N ARG A 10 -15.01 10.42 0.15
CA ARG A 10 -14.21 9.92 -0.99
C ARG A 10 -13.58 8.56 -0.76
N LEU A 11 -13.21 8.24 0.47
CA LEU A 11 -12.54 6.99 0.84
C LEU A 11 -13.49 5.97 1.50
N ALA A 12 -14.78 6.30 1.62
CA ALA A 12 -15.80 5.49 2.28
C ALA A 12 -15.37 5.01 3.69
N LEU A 13 -14.74 5.91 4.46
CA LEU A 13 -14.20 5.63 5.79
C LEU A 13 -15.24 5.84 6.89
N THR A 14 -15.16 5.01 7.94
CA THR A 14 -15.81 5.30 9.22
C THR A 14 -15.10 6.45 9.94
N ASP A 15 -15.75 7.08 10.93
CA ASP A 15 -15.13 8.16 11.69
C ASP A 15 -13.88 7.71 12.47
N GLU A 16 -13.86 6.45 12.93
CA GLU A 16 -12.69 5.82 13.56
C GLU A 16 -11.60 5.49 12.52
N GLY A 17 -11.99 4.98 11.35
CA GLY A 17 -11.06 4.68 10.26
C GLY A 17 -10.31 5.90 9.74
N TYR A 18 -10.93 7.08 9.75
CA TYR A 18 -10.25 8.35 9.44
C TYR A 18 -9.17 8.72 10.47
N ASP A 19 -9.49 8.60 11.76
CA ASP A 19 -8.54 8.94 12.83
C ASP A 19 -7.36 7.96 12.85
N ASN A 20 -7.61 6.68 12.58
CA ASN A 20 -6.58 5.66 12.38
C ASN A 20 -5.70 6.01 11.18
N TYR A 21 -6.30 6.29 10.02
CA TYR A 21 -5.59 6.68 8.81
C TYR A 21 -4.64 7.88 9.04
N VAL A 22 -5.09 8.92 9.75
CA VAL A 22 -4.26 10.10 10.05
C VAL A 22 -3.09 9.72 10.96
N ARG A 23 -3.32 8.90 11.99
CA ARG A 23 -2.27 8.44 12.91
C ARG A 23 -1.24 7.56 12.20
N SER A 24 -1.68 6.63 11.35
CA SER A 24 -0.78 5.77 10.56
C SER A 24 0.03 6.61 9.56
N THR A 25 -0.61 7.58 8.89
CA THR A 25 0.08 8.50 7.98
C THR A 25 1.13 9.33 8.72
N ALA A 26 0.78 9.92 9.85
CA ALA A 26 1.71 10.69 10.68
C ALA A 26 2.88 9.82 11.19
N GLY A 27 2.59 8.58 11.61
CA GLY A 27 3.60 7.62 12.03
C GLY A 27 4.60 7.29 10.91
N ARG A 28 4.10 7.07 9.69
CA ARG A 28 4.96 6.82 8.52
C ARG A 28 5.78 8.04 8.10
N VAL A 29 5.23 9.26 8.21
CA VAL A 29 6.01 10.49 7.98
C VAL A 29 7.14 10.60 9.00
N ALA A 30 6.86 10.36 10.29
CA ALA A 30 7.88 10.37 11.34
C ALA A 30 8.98 9.32 11.07
N PHE A 31 8.60 8.11 10.64
CA PHE A 31 9.55 7.08 10.24
C PHE A 31 10.45 7.53 9.08
N ASN A 32 9.88 8.12 8.02
CA ASN A 32 10.65 8.67 6.90
C ASN A 32 11.63 9.75 7.35
N CYS A 33 11.24 10.63 8.29
CA CYS A 33 12.15 11.62 8.87
C CYS A 33 13.31 10.97 9.64
N THR A 34 13.04 9.91 10.41
CA THR A 34 14.09 9.16 11.13
C THR A 34 15.11 8.56 10.16
N LEU A 35 14.69 8.10 8.97
CA LEU A 35 15.59 7.56 7.95
C LEU A 35 16.55 8.61 7.36
N ILE A 36 16.29 9.91 7.51
CA ILE A 36 17.24 10.97 7.10
C ILE A 36 18.49 10.93 7.97
N ILE A 37 18.36 10.62 9.26
CA ILE A 37 19.46 10.66 10.24
C ILE A 37 20.64 9.76 9.83
N PRO A 38 20.46 8.45 9.55
CA PRO A 38 21.57 7.60 9.13
C PRO A 38 22.15 8.01 7.78
N VAL A 39 21.32 8.50 6.84
CA VAL A 39 21.79 8.99 5.53
C VAL A 39 22.68 10.23 5.71
N MET A 40 22.27 11.17 6.55
CA MET A 40 23.05 12.36 6.84
C MET A 40 24.35 12.03 7.58
N ALA A 41 24.30 11.11 8.55
CA ALA A 41 25.50 10.66 9.26
C ALA A 41 26.50 9.98 8.32
N ALA A 42 26.02 9.17 7.36
CA ALA A 42 26.85 8.56 6.34
C ALA A 42 27.45 9.61 5.38
N PHE A 43 26.66 10.62 4.98
CA PHE A 43 27.14 11.72 4.14
C PHE A 43 28.27 12.51 4.83
N LEU A 44 28.09 12.86 6.11
CA LEU A 44 29.12 13.56 6.89
C LEU A 44 30.39 12.73 7.05
N LEU A 45 30.29 11.43 7.30
CA LEU A 45 31.45 10.53 7.33
C LEU A 45 32.22 10.58 6.02
N ILE A 46 31.53 10.57 4.87
CA ILE A 46 32.18 10.65 3.55
C ILE A 46 32.90 11.99 3.39
N CYS A 47 32.26 13.11 3.78
CA CYS A 47 32.89 14.42 3.75
C CYS A 47 34.16 14.49 4.62
N ASP A 48 34.11 13.96 5.84
CA ASP A 48 35.26 13.94 6.76
C ASP A 48 36.42 13.10 6.19
N VAL A 49 36.10 11.93 5.61
CA VAL A 49 37.12 11.03 5.02
C VAL A 49 37.76 11.62 3.77
N MET A 50 37.01 12.38 2.96
CA MET A 50 37.55 13.02 1.77
C MET A 50 38.53 14.16 2.09
N GLY A 51 38.38 14.81 3.24
CA GLY A 51 39.16 15.99 3.63
C GLY A 51 38.94 17.19 2.69
N ASP A 52 39.48 18.35 3.07
CA ASP A 52 39.54 19.57 2.24
C ASP A 52 38.18 20.10 1.76
N ASN A 53 37.16 20.02 2.63
CA ASN A 53 35.85 20.59 2.38
C ASN A 53 35.30 21.28 3.64
N SER A 54 34.29 22.14 3.47
CA SER A 54 33.70 22.91 4.57
C SER A 54 32.95 22.07 5.62
N TYR A 55 32.88 20.75 5.43
CA TYR A 55 32.23 19.79 6.33
C TYR A 55 33.23 18.78 6.92
N ASP A 56 34.52 19.13 6.91
CA ASP A 56 35.57 18.43 7.64
C ASP A 56 35.53 18.87 9.11
N PHE A 57 35.02 17.98 9.96
CA PHE A 57 34.88 18.18 11.40
C PHE A 57 35.97 17.47 12.20
N ASP A 58 36.88 16.73 11.54
CA ASP A 58 37.94 15.91 12.12
C ASP A 58 37.40 14.98 13.24
N ILE A 59 36.24 14.37 12.98
CA ILE A 59 35.59 13.48 13.95
C ILE A 59 36.10 12.05 13.72
N SER A 60 36.43 11.36 14.81
CA SER A 60 36.86 9.96 14.75
C SER A 60 35.80 9.06 14.09
N VAL A 61 36.24 8.18 13.19
CA VAL A 61 35.39 7.17 12.51
C VAL A 61 34.56 6.34 13.49
N TRP A 62 35.07 6.08 14.70
CA TRP A 62 34.35 5.34 15.74
C TRP A 62 33.13 6.09 16.28
N VAL A 63 33.18 7.42 16.31
CA VAL A 63 32.04 8.26 16.72
C VAL A 63 30.95 8.18 15.66
N TYR A 64 31.29 8.27 14.37
CA TYR A 64 30.31 8.05 13.30
C TYR A 64 29.73 6.64 13.31
N ALA A 65 30.55 5.61 13.56
CA ALA A 65 30.08 4.25 13.70
C ALA A 65 29.05 4.12 14.84
N ALA A 66 29.31 4.78 15.99
CA ALA A 66 28.35 4.84 17.08
C ALA A 66 27.05 5.56 16.69
N ILE A 67 27.13 6.72 16.01
CA ILE A 67 25.95 7.47 15.52
C ILE A 67 25.13 6.63 14.54
N LEU A 68 25.79 5.92 13.61
CA LEU A 68 25.12 5.04 12.65
C LEU A 68 24.43 3.86 13.36
N CYS A 69 25.08 3.22 14.33
CA CYS A 69 24.46 2.16 15.13
C CYS A 69 23.25 2.67 15.93
N VAL A 70 23.37 3.83 16.59
CA VAL A 70 22.28 4.43 17.37
C VAL A 70 21.12 4.85 16.47
N SER A 71 21.40 5.46 15.32
CA SER A 71 20.36 5.88 14.37
C SER A 71 19.68 4.68 13.69
N ALA A 72 20.39 3.58 13.45
CA ALA A 72 19.81 2.32 12.99
C ALA A 72 18.86 1.72 14.04
N ALA A 73 19.28 1.67 15.32
CA ALA A 73 18.44 1.21 16.42
C ALA A 73 17.19 2.08 16.60
N LEU A 74 17.35 3.41 16.50
CA LEU A 74 16.24 4.36 16.53
C LEU A 74 15.28 4.14 15.37
N SER A 75 15.80 3.96 14.15
CA SER A 75 14.98 3.68 12.96
C SER A 75 14.18 2.40 13.14
N TYR A 76 14.78 1.35 13.70
CA TYR A 76 14.09 0.10 14.00
C TYR A 76 12.98 0.27 15.05
N ALA A 77 13.23 1.02 16.13
CA ALA A 77 12.21 1.29 17.14
C ALA A 77 11.01 2.09 16.57
N VAL A 78 11.29 3.13 15.77
CA VAL A 78 10.25 3.93 15.12
C VAL A 78 9.48 3.10 14.08
N TYR A 79 10.16 2.19 13.38
CA TYR A 79 9.51 1.25 12.46
C TYR A 79 8.48 0.39 13.19
N LEU A 80 8.86 -0.26 14.30
CA LEU A 80 7.94 -1.09 15.09
C LEU A 80 6.73 -0.30 15.59
N TRP A 81 6.96 0.92 16.08
CA TRP A 81 5.89 1.80 16.53
C TRP A 81 4.95 2.23 15.39
N SER A 82 5.51 2.59 14.23
CA SER A 82 4.72 2.95 13.05
C SER A 82 3.96 1.74 12.49
N TYR A 83 4.54 0.54 12.59
CA TYR A 83 3.94 -0.70 12.13
C TYR A 83 2.70 -1.04 12.96
N ASP A 84 2.82 -1.04 14.29
CA ASP A 84 1.70 -1.35 15.19
C ASP A 84 0.49 -0.44 14.93
N ARG A 85 0.72 0.87 14.77
CA ARG A 85 -0.37 1.82 14.44
C ARG A 85 -0.93 1.73 13.04
N SER A 86 -0.20 1.17 12.08
CA SER A 86 -0.68 1.05 10.70
C SER A 86 -1.51 -0.22 10.51
N TYR A 87 -1.22 -1.26 11.29
CA TYR A 87 -1.82 -2.58 11.12
C TYR A 87 -2.85 -2.89 12.21
N THR A 88 -2.52 -2.75 13.49
CA THR A 88 -3.37 -3.23 14.59
C THR A 88 -4.75 -2.55 14.61
N ASP A 89 -4.79 -1.24 14.36
CA ASP A 89 -6.04 -0.46 14.34
C ASP A 89 -6.91 -0.84 13.13
N VAL A 90 -6.31 -1.02 11.95
CA VAL A 90 -7.01 -1.40 10.71
C VAL A 90 -7.52 -2.85 10.78
N TYR A 91 -6.75 -3.77 11.38
CA TYR A 91 -7.18 -5.15 11.59
C TYR A 91 -8.40 -5.24 12.52
N ARG A 92 -8.43 -4.42 13.58
CA ARG A 92 -9.60 -4.36 14.48
C ARG A 92 -10.85 -3.86 13.76
N GLU A 93 -10.71 -2.82 12.94
CA GLU A 93 -11.81 -2.29 12.13
C GLU A 93 -12.30 -3.33 11.12
N SER A 94 -11.39 -4.00 10.40
CA SER A 94 -11.72 -5.08 9.47
C SER A 94 -12.46 -6.24 10.15
N ALA A 95 -12.03 -6.66 11.34
CA ALA A 95 -12.69 -7.72 12.10
C ALA A 95 -14.15 -7.34 12.46
N ASN A 96 -14.39 -6.09 12.86
CA ASN A 96 -15.73 -5.58 13.16
C ASN A 96 -16.61 -5.55 11.90
N VAL A 97 -16.06 -5.11 10.77
CA VAL A 97 -16.76 -5.11 9.48
C VAL A 97 -17.14 -6.52 9.05
N ARG A 98 -16.20 -7.48 9.11
CA ARG A 98 -16.46 -8.90 8.79
C ARG A 98 -17.56 -9.49 9.68
N THR A 99 -17.55 -9.18 10.97
CA THR A 99 -18.57 -9.63 11.93
C THR A 99 -19.95 -9.03 11.62
N ALA A 100 -20.01 -7.73 11.36
CA ALA A 100 -21.27 -7.04 11.01
C ALA A 100 -21.89 -7.57 9.70
N ILE A 101 -21.05 -7.89 8.72
CA ILE A 101 -21.47 -8.51 7.46
C ILE A 101 -22.05 -9.91 7.73
N ALA A 102 -21.36 -10.73 8.53
CA ALA A 102 -21.85 -12.06 8.89
C ALA A 102 -23.21 -12.00 9.60
N GLU A 103 -23.41 -11.05 10.51
CA GLU A 103 -24.71 -10.86 11.18
C GLU A 103 -25.82 -10.41 10.24
N ARG A 104 -25.51 -9.55 9.26
CA ARG A 104 -26.47 -9.14 8.22
C ARG A 104 -26.83 -10.31 7.31
N LEU A 105 -25.83 -11.10 6.87
CA LEU A 105 -26.04 -12.33 6.10
C LEU A 105 -26.97 -13.31 6.83
N ARG A 106 -26.81 -13.47 8.16
CA ARG A 106 -27.68 -14.32 8.99
C ARG A 106 -29.16 -13.89 8.98
N LYS A 107 -29.44 -12.60 8.82
CA LYS A 107 -30.81 -12.04 8.86
C LYS A 107 -31.50 -12.02 7.49
N LEU A 108 -30.79 -12.36 6.41
CA LEU A 108 -31.35 -12.36 5.06
C LEU A 108 -32.31 -13.56 4.87
N PRO A 109 -33.48 -13.35 4.25
CA PRO A 109 -34.46 -14.41 4.07
C PRO A 109 -33.99 -15.40 2.98
N MET A 110 -34.33 -16.68 3.15
CA MET A 110 -34.00 -17.80 2.23
C MET A 110 -34.16 -17.49 0.72
N PRO A 111 -35.22 -16.79 0.25
CA PRO A 111 -35.40 -16.48 -1.17
C PRO A 111 -34.29 -15.62 -1.79
N PHE A 112 -33.47 -14.96 -0.97
CA PHE A 112 -32.28 -14.23 -1.44
C PHE A 112 -31.14 -15.19 -1.81
N PHE A 113 -30.99 -16.30 -1.09
CA PHE A 113 -29.95 -17.32 -1.31
C PHE A 113 -30.33 -18.32 -2.42
N GLU A 114 -31.60 -18.40 -2.81
CA GLU A 114 -32.03 -19.19 -3.98
C GLU A 114 -31.66 -18.52 -5.31
N LYS A 115 -31.50 -17.19 -5.34
CA LYS A 115 -31.21 -16.43 -6.57
C LYS A 115 -29.72 -16.15 -6.78
N LYS A 116 -28.88 -16.42 -5.77
CA LYS A 116 -27.45 -16.13 -5.78
C LYS A 116 -26.71 -17.16 -4.95
N ASP A 117 -25.58 -17.66 -5.47
CA ASP A 117 -24.75 -18.60 -4.71
C ASP A 117 -24.26 -17.98 -3.40
N PRO A 118 -24.58 -18.58 -2.23
CA PRO A 118 -24.12 -18.09 -0.94
C PRO A 118 -22.60 -18.00 -0.86
N THR A 119 -21.91 -18.92 -1.54
CA THR A 119 -20.44 -18.99 -1.63
C THR A 119 -19.90 -17.79 -2.41
N ASP A 120 -20.46 -17.48 -3.58
CA ASP A 120 -20.05 -16.33 -4.41
C ASP A 120 -20.31 -14.99 -3.70
N ILE A 121 -21.42 -14.88 -2.95
CA ILE A 121 -21.70 -13.70 -2.12
C ILE A 121 -20.64 -13.55 -1.02
N THR A 122 -20.33 -14.64 -0.32
CA THR A 122 -19.41 -14.61 0.82
C THR A 122 -17.98 -14.32 0.36
N GLU A 123 -17.52 -14.95 -0.72
CA GLU A 123 -16.18 -14.74 -1.27
C GLU A 123 -15.99 -13.32 -1.78
N ARG A 124 -16.95 -12.77 -2.53
CA ARG A 124 -16.86 -11.38 -3.01
C ARG A 124 -16.83 -10.39 -1.87
N ILE A 125 -17.70 -10.56 -0.87
CA ILE A 125 -17.77 -9.63 0.25
C ILE A 125 -16.52 -9.72 1.13
N ILE A 126 -16.04 -10.93 1.46
CA ILE A 126 -14.80 -11.09 2.24
C ILE A 126 -13.59 -10.57 1.45
N GLY A 127 -13.58 -10.80 0.13
CA GLY A 127 -12.59 -10.26 -0.79
C GLY A 127 -12.55 -8.73 -0.76
N ASP A 128 -13.71 -8.08 -0.87
CA ASP A 128 -13.83 -6.63 -0.82
C ASP A 128 -13.35 -6.04 0.52
N VAL A 129 -13.71 -6.68 1.64
CA VAL A 129 -13.24 -6.24 2.97
C VAL A 129 -11.72 -6.38 3.11
N THR A 130 -11.15 -7.45 2.57
CA THR A 130 -9.70 -7.67 2.59
C THR A 130 -8.97 -6.63 1.73
N GLN A 131 -9.52 -6.30 0.56
CA GLN A 131 -8.98 -5.24 -0.30
C GLN A 131 -9.07 -3.86 0.37
N GLN A 132 -10.17 -3.58 1.08
CA GLN A 132 -10.33 -2.34 1.83
C GLN A 132 -9.32 -2.24 2.98
N GLU A 133 -9.12 -3.33 3.73
CA GLU A 133 -8.14 -3.43 4.81
C GLU A 133 -6.72 -3.15 4.30
N GLN A 134 -6.33 -3.77 3.17
CA GLN A 134 -5.01 -3.56 2.58
C GLN A 134 -4.83 -2.11 2.08
N ALA A 135 -5.87 -1.53 1.47
CA ALA A 135 -5.83 -0.15 1.02
C ALA A 135 -5.63 0.82 2.20
N MET A 136 -6.28 0.56 3.34
CA MET A 136 -6.21 1.41 4.54
C MET A 136 -4.95 1.23 5.37
N SER A 137 -4.41 0.02 5.46
CA SER A 137 -3.20 -0.25 6.26
C SER A 137 -1.92 0.13 5.51
N GLU A 138 -1.89 -0.09 4.19
CA GLU A 138 -0.67 0.03 3.42
C GLU A 138 -0.74 1.16 2.40
N TRP A 139 -1.68 1.12 1.46
CA TRP A 139 -1.62 1.95 0.27
C TRP A 139 -1.90 3.42 0.54
N PHE A 140 -2.98 3.75 1.25
CA PHE A 140 -3.34 5.13 1.52
C PHE A 140 -2.35 5.82 2.46
N PRO A 141 -1.94 5.22 3.60
CA PRO A 141 -0.93 5.83 4.45
C PRO A 141 0.42 5.98 3.74
N LEU A 142 0.83 5.00 2.93
CA LEU A 142 2.06 5.08 2.14
C LEU A 142 2.00 6.23 1.13
N MET A 143 0.94 6.32 0.34
CA MET A 143 0.82 7.38 -0.67
C MET A 143 0.78 8.77 -0.03
N ALA A 144 0.00 8.96 1.03
CA ALA A 144 -0.12 10.25 1.70
C ALA A 144 1.18 10.66 2.40
N SER A 145 1.81 9.73 3.14
CA SER A 145 3.09 10.00 3.80
C SER A 145 4.21 10.30 2.80
N ALA A 146 4.27 9.57 1.68
CA ALA A 146 5.24 9.83 0.62
C ALA A 146 5.02 11.21 -0.04
N MET A 147 3.78 11.59 -0.35
CA MET A 147 3.47 12.91 -0.93
C MET A 147 3.87 14.04 0.02
N ILE A 148 3.55 13.91 1.31
CA ILE A 148 3.91 14.92 2.33
C ILE A 148 5.43 15.02 2.46
N PHE A 149 6.12 13.88 2.59
CA PHE A 149 7.56 13.83 2.82
C PHE A 149 8.36 14.32 1.61
N VAL A 150 8.06 13.78 0.43
CA VAL A 150 8.71 14.20 -0.83
C VAL A 150 8.42 15.67 -1.11
N GLY A 151 7.18 16.13 -0.90
CA GLY A 151 6.83 17.54 -1.05
C GLY A 151 7.63 18.44 -0.13
N ALA A 152 7.70 18.10 1.17
CA ALA A 152 8.47 18.86 2.15
C ALA A 152 9.97 18.90 1.82
N MET A 153 10.57 17.77 1.45
CA MET A 153 11.98 17.69 1.04
C MET A 153 12.26 18.44 -0.27
N SER A 154 11.34 18.40 -1.22
CA SER A 154 11.44 19.16 -2.47
C SER A 154 11.47 20.67 -2.22
N VAL A 155 10.65 21.16 -1.29
CA VAL A 155 10.68 22.58 -0.89
C VAL A 155 11.99 22.89 -0.16
N ALA A 156 12.42 22.04 0.77
CA ALA A 156 13.65 22.24 1.53
C ALA A 156 14.89 22.36 0.62
N ILE A 157 15.04 21.49 -0.38
CA ILE A 157 16.20 21.53 -1.30
C ILE A 157 16.16 22.76 -2.21
N LEU A 158 14.97 23.18 -2.68
CA LEU A 158 14.82 24.37 -3.50
C LEU A 158 15.14 25.66 -2.73
N LEU A 159 14.82 25.72 -1.44
CA LEU A 159 15.19 26.84 -0.57
C LEU A 159 16.70 26.87 -0.29
N PHE A 160 17.35 25.72 -0.18
CA PHE A 160 18.80 25.65 0.07
C PHE A 160 19.61 26.07 -1.15
N ASN A 161 19.33 25.47 -2.32
CA ASN A 161 19.93 25.90 -3.57
C ASN A 161 18.96 25.61 -4.74
N PRO A 162 18.40 26.64 -5.39
CA PRO A 162 17.38 26.45 -6.42
C PRO A 162 17.94 25.78 -7.68
N LEU A 163 19.22 25.98 -8.01
CA LEU A 163 19.83 25.41 -9.21
C LEU A 163 20.04 23.90 -9.05
N LEU A 164 20.66 23.50 -7.93
CA LEU A 164 20.88 22.08 -7.60
C LEU A 164 19.56 21.37 -7.28
N GLY A 165 18.64 22.04 -6.57
CA GLY A 165 17.32 21.52 -6.27
C GLY A 165 16.50 21.26 -7.54
N ALA A 166 16.50 22.17 -8.51
CA ALA A 166 15.81 21.96 -9.79
C ALA A 166 16.43 20.81 -10.59
N ALA A 167 17.77 20.69 -10.61
CA ALA A 167 18.45 19.58 -11.24
C ALA A 167 18.15 18.24 -10.56
N ALA A 168 18.02 18.18 -9.23
CA ALA A 168 17.65 16.97 -8.51
C ALA A 168 16.17 16.60 -8.68
N LEU A 169 15.29 17.59 -8.84
CA LEU A 169 13.83 17.39 -8.93
C LEU A 169 13.32 17.17 -10.35
N TRP A 170 14.13 17.43 -11.40
CA TRP A 170 13.76 17.19 -12.79
C TRP A 170 13.23 15.77 -13.12
N PRO A 171 13.68 14.68 -12.47
CA PRO A 171 13.16 13.34 -12.75
C PRO A 171 11.73 13.15 -12.25
N VAL A 172 11.33 13.86 -11.18
CA VAL A 172 10.00 13.74 -10.56
C VAL A 172 8.86 14.00 -11.54
N PRO A 173 8.79 15.14 -12.27
CA PRO A 173 7.74 15.39 -13.24
C PRO A 173 7.77 14.38 -14.41
N ILE A 174 8.95 13.87 -14.77
CA ILE A 174 9.09 12.86 -15.83
C ILE A 174 8.52 11.51 -15.38
N SER A 175 8.83 11.08 -14.15
CA SER A 175 8.24 9.88 -13.57
C SER A 175 6.72 9.99 -13.51
N ILE A 176 6.19 11.15 -13.11
CA ILE A 176 4.75 11.40 -13.09
C ILE A 176 4.16 11.28 -14.52
N ALA A 177 4.78 11.96 -15.51
CA ALA A 177 4.33 11.89 -16.89
C ALA A 177 4.35 10.46 -17.44
N MET A 178 5.41 9.70 -17.16
CA MET A 178 5.55 8.30 -17.56
C MET A 178 4.47 7.41 -16.95
N VAL A 179 4.15 7.59 -15.66
CA VAL A 179 3.07 6.85 -14.98
C VAL A 179 1.71 7.16 -15.63
N PHE A 180 1.41 8.43 -15.91
CA PHE A 180 0.15 8.81 -16.57
C PHE A 180 0.02 8.23 -17.98
N LEU A 181 1.12 8.22 -18.76
CA LEU A 181 1.12 7.65 -20.10
C LEU A 181 0.96 6.13 -20.06
N SER A 182 1.65 5.46 -19.12
CA SER A 182 1.59 4.01 -18.93
C SER A 182 0.22 3.54 -18.43
N LYS A 183 -0.49 4.37 -17.64
CA LYS A 183 -1.80 4.01 -17.07
C LYS A 183 -2.82 3.54 -18.13
N ARG A 184 -2.83 4.16 -19.33
CA ARG A 184 -3.73 3.73 -20.42
C ARG A 184 -3.39 2.33 -20.91
N VAL A 185 -2.10 2.02 -21.05
CA VAL A 185 -1.61 0.71 -21.47
C VAL A 185 -1.89 -0.32 -20.38
N GLN A 186 -1.51 -0.01 -19.14
CA GLN A 186 -1.71 -0.89 -17.99
C GLN A 186 -3.18 -1.23 -17.76
N ASN A 187 -4.11 -0.27 -17.91
CA ASN A 187 -5.54 -0.54 -17.82
C ASN A 187 -6.04 -1.50 -18.91
N LYS A 188 -5.55 -1.37 -20.15
CA LYS A 188 -5.91 -2.28 -21.26
C LYS A 188 -5.39 -3.69 -21.00
N TYR A 189 -4.15 -3.82 -20.54
CA TYR A 189 -3.56 -5.13 -20.20
C TYR A 189 -4.23 -5.75 -18.98
N ASN A 190 -4.53 -4.97 -17.94
CA ASN A 190 -5.30 -5.45 -16.78
C ASN A 190 -6.69 -5.93 -17.19
N GLY A 191 -7.38 -5.21 -18.08
CA GLY A 191 -8.66 -5.66 -18.62
C GLY A 191 -8.55 -7.00 -19.37
N ARG A 192 -7.49 -7.19 -20.17
CA ARG A 192 -7.23 -8.48 -20.84
C ARG A 192 -6.91 -9.60 -19.85
N LYS A 193 -6.06 -9.32 -18.85
CA LYS A 193 -5.71 -10.28 -17.80
C LYS A 193 -6.94 -10.70 -17.01
N SER A 194 -7.81 -9.73 -16.67
CA SER A 194 -9.06 -10.00 -15.96
C SER A 194 -10.02 -10.84 -16.81
N LYS A 195 -10.12 -10.59 -18.12
CA LYS A 195 -10.94 -11.41 -19.02
C LYS A 195 -10.41 -12.85 -19.14
N ALA A 196 -9.12 -13.03 -19.33
CA ALA A 196 -8.51 -14.35 -19.39
C ALA A 196 -8.68 -15.12 -18.07
N LEU A 197 -8.57 -14.44 -16.92
CA LEU A 197 -8.86 -15.04 -15.62
C LEU A 197 -10.33 -15.46 -15.48
N LEU A 198 -11.26 -14.68 -16.02
CA LEU A 198 -12.68 -15.04 -16.04
C LEU A 198 -12.94 -16.25 -16.94
N GLU A 199 -12.38 -16.29 -18.15
CA GLU A 199 -12.51 -17.44 -19.07
C GLU A 199 -11.96 -18.73 -18.43
N VAL A 200 -10.84 -18.66 -17.72
CA VAL A 200 -10.29 -19.82 -16.98
C VAL A 200 -11.21 -20.25 -15.85
N ASN A 201 -11.73 -19.31 -15.06
CA ASN A 201 -12.65 -19.62 -13.97
C ASN A 201 -13.97 -20.22 -14.48
N GLU A 202 -14.50 -19.70 -15.59
CA GLU A 202 -15.69 -20.23 -16.27
C GLU A 202 -15.43 -21.66 -16.76
N GLY A 203 -14.28 -21.93 -17.40
CA GLY A 203 -13.94 -23.28 -17.87
C GLY A 203 -13.76 -24.29 -16.72
N ILE A 204 -13.17 -23.86 -15.59
CA ILE A 204 -13.10 -24.70 -14.38
C ILE A 204 -14.51 -24.98 -13.84
N GLN A 205 -15.36 -23.96 -13.79
CA GLN A 205 -16.73 -24.11 -13.30
C GLN A 205 -17.55 -25.03 -14.19
N GLU A 206 -17.46 -24.88 -15.52
CA GLU A 206 -18.13 -25.74 -16.49
C GLU A 206 -17.64 -27.19 -16.40
N TYR A 207 -16.34 -27.40 -16.22
CA TYR A 207 -15.77 -28.72 -15.96
C TYR A 207 -16.33 -29.35 -14.67
N LEU A 208 -16.46 -28.57 -13.59
CA LEU A 208 -17.02 -29.05 -12.33
C LEU A 208 -18.51 -29.38 -12.43
N GLU A 209 -19.29 -28.54 -13.12
CA GLU A 209 -20.72 -28.76 -13.35
C GLU A 209 -20.97 -30.01 -14.22
N ASN A 210 -20.13 -30.24 -15.24
CA ASN A 210 -20.26 -31.35 -16.18
C ASN A 210 -19.37 -32.56 -15.85
N LEU A 211 -18.73 -32.58 -14.68
CA LEU A 211 -17.73 -33.59 -14.30
C LEU A 211 -18.26 -35.02 -14.42
N CYS A 212 -19.50 -35.24 -13.99
CA CYS A 212 -20.16 -36.55 -14.08
C CYS A 212 -20.35 -36.98 -15.53
N ASP A 213 -20.86 -36.10 -16.39
CA ASP A 213 -21.11 -36.39 -17.81
C ASP A 213 -19.80 -36.60 -18.59
N LEU A 214 -18.78 -35.80 -18.31
CA LEU A 214 -17.43 -35.95 -18.88
C LEU A 214 -16.78 -37.27 -18.45
N ARG A 215 -16.97 -37.68 -17.20
CA ARG A 215 -16.44 -38.95 -16.67
C ARG A 215 -17.17 -40.15 -17.24
N THR A 216 -18.47 -40.07 -17.45
CA THR A 216 -19.26 -41.15 -18.06
C THR A 216 -18.94 -41.34 -19.55
N ASN A 217 -18.60 -40.26 -20.27
CA ASN A 217 -18.19 -40.32 -21.67
C ASN A 217 -16.68 -40.55 -21.88
N GLY A 218 -15.87 -40.57 -20.81
CA GLY A 218 -14.41 -40.70 -20.91
C GLY A 218 -13.70 -39.49 -21.52
N ALA A 219 -14.39 -38.35 -21.67
CA ALA A 219 -13.91 -37.14 -22.35
C ALA A 219 -13.24 -36.11 -21.41
N GLY A 220 -13.03 -36.47 -20.14
CA GLY A 220 -12.49 -35.55 -19.13
C GLY A 220 -11.04 -35.12 -19.36
N GLU A 221 -10.18 -36.00 -19.90
CA GLU A 221 -8.79 -35.64 -20.22
C GLU A 221 -8.70 -34.76 -21.47
N ASP A 222 -9.54 -35.02 -22.48
CA ASP A 222 -9.61 -34.21 -23.70
C ASP A 222 -10.09 -32.78 -23.43
N TYR A 223 -11.06 -32.61 -22.52
CA TYR A 223 -11.58 -31.29 -22.15
C TYR A 223 -10.56 -30.44 -21.35
N LEU A 224 -9.66 -31.08 -20.60
CA LEU A 224 -8.60 -30.41 -19.85
C LEU A 224 -7.35 -30.12 -20.71
N ALA A 225 -7.21 -30.77 -21.87
CA ALA A 225 -6.10 -30.56 -22.80
C ALA A 225 -6.22 -29.26 -23.61
N GLY A 226 -7.41 -28.64 -23.63
CA GLY A 226 -7.70 -27.34 -24.27
C GLY A 226 -8.60 -27.47 -25.48
#